data_AF-A0A1J1DWB6-F1
#
_entry.id   AF-A0A1J1DWB6-F1
#
_cell.length_a   1.000
_cell.length_b   1.000
_cell.length_c   1.000
_cell.angle_alpha   90.00
_cell.angle_beta   90.00
_cell.angle_gamma   90.00
#
_symmetry.space_group_name_H-M   'P 1'
#
loop_
_entity.id
_entity.type
_entity.pdbx_description
1 polymer ?
#
loop_
_entity_poly.entity_id
_entity_poly.type
_entity_poly.pdbx_seq_one_letter_code
_entity_poly.pdbx_strand_id
1 'polypeptide(L)'
;MNILLKYTLSLLTIFLVAFSCTKPAEGPKPGEGAKTDVVAKPLQLEIASVKFEKAGNLNGDDVSEFYEKLFITKTPARDKSKNKDDKGTNNGYPTEFATKTEDIKGNNIFINLPYNSNFEKLTANVTVKAVLTFKSVVDSVNLEVPKITNIKGNSVEISFEINKDHFTSEKLNSANPVVKQVLKFSKAGFVDKIYTVNFKFSDNKSADCTIGEDKFKFTVAASGINAVANFSTGKATGNIVNAHYVTPTVNTANSVTNPIEFKLRKGSSNNELKTGGVAETDYFKADALELPDGAFIVLENDTDVNPITGMKKTGSSATTGQTDLKGTSGGSTAVSYNFTVIAQNGTSKKYCKLTINTDS
;
A
#
# COMPACT_ATOMS: atom_id res chain seq x y z
N MET A 1 -21.90 43.69 -29.32
CA MET A 1 -21.59 44.54 -28.16
C MET A 1 -20.38 43.93 -27.45
N ASN A 2 -19.25 44.63 -27.56
CA ASN A 2 -17.96 44.30 -26.95
C ASN A 2 -18.04 44.33 -25.42
N ILE A 3 -17.33 43.41 -24.75
CA ILE A 3 -16.28 43.81 -23.79
C ILE A 3 -15.04 42.96 -24.07
N LEU A 4 -13.96 43.70 -24.30
CA LEU A 4 -12.57 43.32 -24.57
C LEU A 4 -11.81 43.40 -23.22
N LEU A 5 -10.90 42.48 -22.91
CA LEU A 5 -9.54 42.76 -22.39
C LEU A 5 -8.76 41.45 -22.16
N LYS A 6 -7.80 41.11 -23.05
CA LYS A 6 -6.34 41.32 -22.92
C LYS A 6 -5.64 40.43 -21.86
N TYR A 7 -5.02 39.35 -22.33
CA TYR A 7 -3.61 39.05 -22.04
C TYR A 7 -2.98 38.40 -23.28
N THR A 8 -2.30 39.23 -24.05
CA THR A 8 -1.33 38.88 -25.09
C THR A 8 -0.01 38.44 -24.42
N LEU A 9 0.52 37.28 -24.80
CA LEU A 9 1.95 36.93 -25.03
C LEU A 9 1.98 35.40 -25.21
N SER A 10 2.07 34.84 -26.41
CA SER A 10 3.27 34.82 -27.28
C SER A 10 4.56 34.68 -26.47
N LEU A 11 5.13 33.47 -26.39
CA LEU A 11 6.34 33.16 -27.16
C LEU A 11 6.66 31.66 -27.03
N LEU A 12 6.50 30.97 -28.17
CA LEU A 12 7.12 29.71 -28.49
C LEU A 12 8.62 29.79 -28.19
N THR A 13 9.09 29.11 -27.15
CA THR A 13 10.52 29.00 -26.85
C THR A 13 11.13 27.99 -27.79
N ILE A 14 11.37 28.42 -29.04
CA ILE A 14 12.30 27.75 -29.96
C ILE A 14 13.68 27.93 -29.33
N PHE A 15 14.20 26.89 -28.68
CA PHE A 15 15.61 26.85 -28.35
C PHE A 15 16.40 26.86 -29.66
N LEU A 16 17.07 27.98 -29.92
CA LEU A 16 18.04 28.13 -30.99
C LEU A 16 19.06 26.98 -30.91
N VAL A 17 19.09 26.15 -31.94
CA VAL A 17 20.29 25.41 -32.31
C VAL A 17 21.27 26.44 -32.82
N ALA A 18 22.10 26.99 -31.94
CA ALA A 18 23.28 27.72 -32.34
C ALA A 18 24.23 26.71 -33.01
N PHE A 19 24.18 26.66 -34.35
CA PHE A 19 25.35 26.27 -35.12
C PHE A 19 26.45 27.25 -34.76
N SER A 20 27.30 26.86 -33.81
CA SER A 20 28.61 27.48 -33.67
C SER A 20 29.33 27.22 -34.98
N CYS A 21 29.52 28.27 -35.77
CA CYS A 21 30.54 28.31 -36.79
C CYS A 21 31.85 27.86 -36.13
N THR A 22 32.28 26.64 -36.43
CA THR A 22 33.68 26.28 -36.23
C THR A 22 34.50 27.25 -37.06
N LYS A 23 35.18 28.18 -36.38
CA LYS A 23 36.28 28.94 -36.93
C LYS A 23 37.21 27.93 -37.63
N PRO A 24 37.69 28.17 -38.87
CA PRO A 24 38.73 27.31 -39.43
C PRO A 24 39.90 27.30 -38.45
N ALA A 25 40.33 26.11 -38.04
CA ALA A 25 41.45 25.95 -37.13
C ALA A 25 42.68 26.61 -37.76
N GLU A 26 43.17 27.71 -37.17
CA GLU A 26 44.54 28.11 -37.35
C GLU A 26 45.41 26.95 -36.85
N GLY A 27 46.27 26.44 -37.73
CA GLY A 27 47.15 25.31 -37.41
C GLY A 27 47.99 25.57 -36.16
N PRO A 28 48.46 24.51 -35.48
CA PRO A 28 49.16 24.65 -34.22
C PRO A 28 50.46 25.43 -34.42
N LYS A 29 50.67 26.49 -33.62
CA LYS A 29 51.98 27.13 -33.50
C LYS A 29 52.96 26.15 -32.83
N PRO A 30 54.19 25.99 -33.36
CA PRO A 30 55.18 25.11 -32.74
C PRO A 30 55.55 25.65 -31.35
N GLY A 31 55.26 24.89 -30.29
CA GLY A 31 55.74 25.19 -28.93
C GLY A 31 54.71 25.12 -27.80
N GLU A 32 53.41 25.07 -28.09
CA GLU A 32 52.40 24.78 -27.06
C GLU A 32 52.11 23.28 -27.01
N GLY A 33 52.45 22.65 -25.88
CA GLY A 33 52.12 21.26 -25.62
C GLY A 33 50.62 21.03 -25.86
N ALA A 34 50.29 19.99 -26.63
CA ALA A 34 48.93 19.62 -26.95
C ALA A 34 48.10 19.48 -25.67
N LYS A 35 47.29 20.50 -25.34
CA LYS A 35 46.15 20.31 -24.45
C LYS A 35 45.19 19.43 -25.22
N THR A 36 45.24 18.13 -24.93
CA THR A 36 44.20 17.22 -25.34
C THR A 36 42.95 17.60 -24.56
N ASP A 37 42.17 18.54 -25.11
CA ASP A 37 40.76 18.70 -24.75
C ASP A 37 40.03 17.44 -25.25
N VAL A 38 40.24 16.33 -24.54
CA VAL A 38 39.50 15.10 -24.75
C VAL A 38 38.08 15.41 -24.30
N VAL A 39 37.22 15.73 -25.25
CA VAL A 39 35.77 15.84 -25.01
C VAL A 39 35.34 14.51 -24.38
N ALA A 40 34.96 14.56 -23.10
CA ALA A 40 34.57 13.37 -22.35
C ALA A 40 33.41 12.67 -23.06
N LYS A 41 33.52 11.36 -23.26
CA LYS A 41 32.48 10.58 -23.93
C LYS A 41 31.27 10.41 -23.00
N PRO A 42 30.03 10.34 -23.50
CA PRO A 42 28.88 10.05 -22.65
C PRO A 42 29.01 8.64 -22.07
N LEU A 43 28.78 8.49 -20.75
CA LEU A 43 28.70 7.18 -20.11
C LEU A 43 27.42 6.46 -20.59
N GLN A 44 27.60 5.43 -21.42
CA GLN A 44 26.51 4.56 -21.88
C GLN A 44 26.13 3.58 -20.77
N LEU A 45 25.27 4.04 -19.86
CA LEU A 45 24.70 3.24 -18.78
C LEU A 45 23.18 3.39 -18.81
N GLU A 46 22.48 2.27 -18.83
CA GLU A 46 21.02 2.19 -18.80
C GLU A 46 20.54 1.23 -17.73
N ILE A 47 19.65 1.71 -16.85
CA ILE A 47 18.98 0.89 -15.84
C ILE A 47 17.79 0.17 -16.48
N ALA A 48 17.74 -1.14 -16.29
CA ALA A 48 16.65 -2.02 -16.73
C ALA A 48 15.57 -2.16 -15.66
N SER A 49 15.95 -2.24 -14.39
CA SER A 49 15.01 -2.34 -13.27
C SER A 49 15.64 -1.92 -11.95
N VAL A 50 14.78 -1.57 -11.00
CA VAL A 50 15.07 -1.44 -9.57
C VAL A 50 14.20 -2.45 -8.84
N LYS A 51 14.83 -3.25 -7.98
CA LYS A 51 14.17 -4.34 -7.27
C LYS A 51 14.42 -4.24 -5.77
N PHE A 52 13.37 -4.37 -4.97
CA PHE A 52 13.45 -4.50 -3.52
C PHE A 52 13.13 -5.94 -3.17
N GLU A 53 14.07 -6.66 -2.57
CA GLU A 53 13.86 -8.04 -2.14
C GLU A 53 13.44 -8.07 -0.68
N LYS A 54 12.49 -8.96 -0.34
CA LYS A 54 12.01 -9.16 1.03
C LYS A 54 13.15 -9.45 1.99
N ALA A 55 14.05 -10.36 1.60
CA ALA A 55 15.19 -10.78 2.43
C ALA A 55 16.16 -9.63 2.76
N GLY A 56 16.29 -8.65 1.85
CA GLY A 56 17.12 -7.46 2.06
C GLY A 56 16.45 -6.39 2.91
N ASN A 57 15.14 -6.49 3.16
CA ASN A 57 14.33 -5.45 3.79
C ASN A 57 13.49 -6.01 4.97
N LEU A 58 14.15 -6.78 5.86
CA LEU A 58 13.59 -7.29 7.11
C LEU A 58 13.92 -6.37 8.30
N ASN A 59 13.08 -6.42 9.33
CA ASN A 59 13.34 -5.90 10.67
C ASN A 59 13.23 -7.06 11.67
N GLY A 60 14.36 -7.70 11.98
CA GLY A 60 14.37 -8.96 12.71
C GLY A 60 13.74 -10.08 11.88
N ASP A 61 12.73 -10.75 12.43
CA ASP A 61 12.01 -11.84 11.77
C ASP A 61 10.82 -11.39 10.92
N ASP A 62 10.52 -10.10 10.91
CA ASP A 62 9.40 -9.50 10.18
C ASP A 62 9.87 -8.64 8.99
N VAL A 63 9.00 -8.39 8.02
CA VAL A 63 9.24 -7.39 6.99
C VAL A 63 9.38 -5.99 7.59
N SER A 64 10.26 -5.18 7.02
CA SER A 64 10.42 -3.78 7.44
C SER A 64 9.20 -2.94 7.06
N GLU A 65 8.94 -1.88 7.84
CA GLU A 65 7.81 -0.97 7.61
C GLU A 65 7.80 -0.42 6.17
N PHE A 66 8.96 -0.01 5.63
CA PHE A 66 9.07 0.47 4.25
C PHE A 66 8.65 -0.59 3.23
N TYR A 67 9.09 -1.83 3.41
CA TYR A 67 8.76 -2.92 2.50
C TYR A 67 7.25 -3.18 2.49
N GLU A 68 6.57 -3.04 3.63
CA GLU A 68 5.11 -3.13 3.69
C GLU A 68 4.43 -2.09 2.79
N LYS A 69 4.95 -0.84 2.77
CA LYS A 69 4.36 0.26 1.99
C LYS A 69 4.47 0.06 0.48
N LEU A 70 5.31 -0.85 0.00
CA LEU A 70 5.39 -1.20 -1.43
C LEU A 70 4.18 -2.00 -1.91
N PHE A 71 3.36 -2.54 -1.00
CA PHE A 71 2.26 -3.43 -1.34
C PHE A 71 0.91 -2.93 -0.80
N ILE A 72 -0.15 -3.34 -1.48
CA ILE A 72 -1.51 -2.92 -1.12
C ILE A 72 -1.88 -3.49 0.24
N THR A 73 -2.48 -2.64 1.08
CA THR A 73 -3.00 -3.05 2.38
C THR A 73 -4.11 -4.09 2.18
N LYS A 74 -4.10 -5.14 2.99
CA LYS A 74 -5.12 -6.19 2.99
C LYS A 74 -5.83 -6.27 4.34
N THR A 75 -7.06 -6.75 4.30
CA THR A 75 -7.79 -7.20 5.49
C THR A 75 -8.22 -8.65 5.24
N PRO A 76 -7.81 -9.61 6.09
CA PRO A 76 -6.92 -9.46 7.24
C PRO A 76 -5.53 -8.95 6.86
N ALA A 77 -4.86 -8.30 7.82
CA ALA A 77 -3.51 -7.78 7.61
C ALA A 77 -2.56 -8.91 7.20
N ARG A 78 -1.60 -8.59 6.33
CA ARG A 78 -0.61 -9.57 5.88
C ARG A 78 0.26 -10.03 7.04
N ASP A 79 0.60 -11.31 7.05
CA ASP A 79 1.58 -11.84 7.99
C ASP A 79 2.96 -11.27 7.65
N LYS A 80 3.57 -10.59 8.62
CA LYS A 80 4.84 -9.90 8.45
C LYS A 80 6.03 -10.85 8.49
N SER A 81 5.85 -12.08 8.95
CA SER A 81 6.93 -13.03 9.14
C SER A 81 7.71 -13.28 7.85
N LYS A 82 9.05 -13.31 7.97
CA LYS A 82 9.98 -13.58 6.86
C LYS A 82 9.67 -14.89 6.12
N ASN A 83 9.10 -15.88 6.82
CA ASN A 83 8.83 -17.21 6.28
C ASN A 83 7.46 -17.34 5.58
N LYS A 84 6.66 -16.28 5.54
CA LYS A 84 5.32 -16.28 4.92
C LYS A 84 5.36 -15.65 3.54
N ASP A 85 4.81 -16.35 2.55
CA ASP A 85 4.67 -15.85 1.18
C ASP A 85 3.26 -15.31 0.92
N ASP A 86 3.09 -14.64 -0.21
CA ASP A 86 1.81 -14.06 -0.63
C ASP A 86 0.83 -15.10 -1.22
N LYS A 87 1.16 -16.39 -1.13
CA LYS A 87 0.41 -17.48 -1.76
C LYS A 87 -0.50 -18.20 -0.77
N GLY A 88 -1.63 -18.66 -1.29
CA GLY A 88 -2.55 -19.54 -0.56
C GLY A 88 -3.02 -18.94 0.77
N THR A 89 -2.91 -19.73 1.84
CA THR A 89 -3.40 -19.40 3.19
C THR A 89 -2.39 -18.63 4.04
N ASN A 90 -1.18 -18.36 3.54
CA ASN A 90 -0.13 -17.70 4.33
C ASN A 90 -0.36 -16.20 4.50
N ASN A 91 -1.07 -15.56 3.56
CA ASN A 91 -1.34 -14.11 3.54
C ASN A 91 -0.10 -13.24 3.83
N GLY A 92 1.10 -13.67 3.42
CA GLY A 92 2.35 -12.94 3.65
C GLY A 92 2.62 -11.86 2.61
N TYR A 93 3.85 -11.35 2.62
CA TYR A 93 4.35 -10.39 1.63
C TYR A 93 5.07 -11.10 0.47
N PRO A 94 4.97 -10.57 -0.77
CA PRO A 94 5.73 -11.08 -1.91
C PRO A 94 7.24 -11.08 -1.66
N THR A 95 7.95 -12.00 -2.31
CA THR A 95 9.41 -12.14 -2.17
C THR A 95 10.18 -10.95 -2.72
N GLU A 96 9.58 -10.21 -3.65
CA GLU A 96 10.17 -9.02 -4.24
C GLU A 96 9.11 -8.01 -4.71
N PHE A 97 9.53 -6.76 -4.81
CA PHE A 97 8.91 -5.71 -5.60
C PHE A 97 9.90 -5.31 -6.69
N ALA A 98 9.47 -5.23 -7.95
CA ALA A 98 10.32 -4.79 -9.05
C ALA A 98 9.60 -3.76 -9.92
N THR A 99 10.34 -2.74 -10.35
CA THR A 99 9.88 -1.81 -11.39
C THR A 99 9.71 -2.54 -12.72
N LYS A 100 8.73 -2.10 -13.52
CA LYS A 100 8.57 -2.52 -14.91
C LYS A 100 9.24 -1.53 -15.86
N THR A 101 9.33 -1.89 -17.14
CA THR A 101 9.95 -1.02 -18.17
C THR A 101 9.28 0.35 -18.25
N GLU A 102 7.95 0.39 -18.16
CA GLU A 102 7.14 1.62 -18.20
C GLU A 102 7.36 2.56 -17.01
N ASP A 103 7.93 2.05 -15.91
CA ASP A 103 8.29 2.82 -14.72
C ASP A 103 9.62 3.57 -14.89
N ILE A 104 10.35 3.34 -15.99
CA ILE A 104 11.62 4.01 -16.29
C ILE A 104 11.44 4.92 -17.51
N LYS A 105 11.44 6.23 -17.26
CA LYS A 105 11.25 7.27 -18.30
C LYS A 105 12.52 8.10 -18.42
N GLY A 106 13.37 7.72 -19.38
CA GLY A 106 14.69 8.31 -19.55
C GLY A 106 15.55 8.09 -18.30
N ASN A 107 15.96 9.18 -17.64
CA ASN A 107 16.76 9.12 -16.42
C ASN A 107 15.90 9.11 -15.13
N ASN A 108 14.57 9.05 -15.23
CA ASN A 108 13.67 8.97 -14.08
C ASN A 108 13.16 7.55 -13.90
N ILE A 109 13.30 7.03 -12.69
CA ILE A 109 12.77 5.74 -12.25
C ILE A 109 11.64 6.03 -11.28
N PHE A 110 10.47 5.43 -11.48
CA PHE A 110 9.31 5.60 -10.62
C PHE A 110 9.04 4.33 -9.80
N ILE A 111 9.10 4.46 -8.49
CA ILE A 111 8.60 3.43 -7.57
C ILE A 111 7.15 3.81 -7.27
N ASN A 112 6.22 3.07 -7.87
CA ASN A 112 4.78 3.32 -7.77
C ASN A 112 4.18 2.54 -6.60
N LEU A 113 3.91 3.24 -5.50
CA LEU A 113 3.26 2.67 -4.32
C LEU A 113 1.76 2.53 -4.54
N PRO A 114 1.11 1.50 -4.01
CA PRO A 114 -0.35 1.46 -3.99
C PRO A 114 -0.89 2.65 -3.17
N TYR A 115 -1.84 3.40 -3.75
CA TYR A 115 -2.53 4.44 -3.00
C TYR A 115 -3.32 3.84 -1.83
N ASN A 116 -3.36 4.54 -0.69
CA ASN A 116 -4.29 4.25 0.39
C ASN A 116 -4.65 5.58 1.07
N SER A 117 -5.94 5.89 1.16
CA SER A 117 -6.39 7.13 1.81
C SER A 117 -6.16 7.14 3.32
N ASN A 118 -6.04 5.96 3.94
CA ASN A 118 -5.62 5.77 5.32
C ASN A 118 -4.11 5.40 5.42
N PHE A 119 -3.29 5.89 4.49
CA PHE A 119 -1.85 5.64 4.52
C PHE A 119 -1.21 6.24 5.77
N GLU A 120 -0.56 5.37 6.55
CA GLU A 120 0.26 5.77 7.68
C GLU A 120 1.69 6.06 7.22
N LYS A 121 2.23 7.22 7.62
CA LYS A 121 3.64 7.57 7.37
C LYS A 121 4.59 6.60 8.06
N LEU A 122 5.84 6.57 7.60
CA LEU A 122 6.91 5.83 8.29
C LEU A 122 7.09 6.34 9.72
N THR A 123 7.35 5.42 10.65
CA THR A 123 7.58 5.74 12.07
C THR A 123 8.99 6.26 12.33
N ALA A 124 9.98 5.80 11.57
CA ALA A 124 11.39 6.16 11.68
C ALA A 124 12.05 6.30 10.29
N ASN A 125 13.18 7.00 10.21
CA ASN A 125 14.03 6.93 9.02
C ASN A 125 14.50 5.48 8.85
N VAL A 126 14.62 5.02 7.61
CA VAL A 126 14.92 3.63 7.32
C VAL A 126 15.94 3.52 6.20
N THR A 127 16.94 2.65 6.39
CA THR A 127 17.85 2.25 5.32
C THR A 127 17.18 1.15 4.51
N VAL A 128 17.00 1.41 3.22
CA VAL A 128 16.37 0.49 2.28
C VAL A 128 17.44 -0.12 1.40
N LYS A 129 17.30 -1.42 1.11
CA LYS A 129 18.15 -2.14 0.15
C LYS A 129 17.42 -2.39 -1.16
N ALA A 130 18.07 -2.06 -2.26
CA ALA A 130 17.57 -2.29 -3.60
C ALA A 130 18.66 -2.87 -4.51
N VAL A 131 18.28 -3.70 -5.47
CA VAL A 131 19.14 -4.20 -6.53
C VAL A 131 18.83 -3.41 -7.80
N LEU A 132 19.84 -2.70 -8.32
CA LEU A 132 19.78 -2.10 -9.64
C LEU A 132 20.22 -3.12 -10.67
N THR A 133 19.46 -3.30 -11.75
CA THR A 133 19.86 -4.11 -12.90
C THR A 133 20.14 -3.19 -14.09
N PHE A 134 21.26 -3.40 -14.78
CA PHE A 134 21.65 -2.68 -15.98
C PHE A 134 21.23 -3.45 -17.24
N LYS A 135 20.91 -2.74 -18.32
CA LYS A 135 20.59 -3.37 -19.62
C LYS A 135 21.78 -4.06 -20.28
N SER A 136 22.99 -3.65 -19.93
CA SER A 136 24.25 -4.18 -20.43
C SER A 136 25.25 -4.30 -19.29
N VAL A 137 26.24 -5.19 -19.46
CA VAL A 137 27.32 -5.35 -18.49
C VAL A 137 28.09 -4.04 -18.39
N VAL A 138 28.21 -3.51 -17.17
CA VAL A 138 29.06 -2.37 -16.85
C VAL A 138 30.41 -2.86 -16.34
N ASP A 139 31.44 -2.06 -16.55
CA ASP A 139 32.78 -2.32 -16.02
C ASP A 139 33.42 -1.02 -15.53
N SER A 140 33.94 -1.08 -14.30
CA SER A 140 34.68 -0.01 -13.65
C SER A 140 33.89 1.30 -13.55
N VAL A 141 32.58 1.20 -13.26
CA VAL A 141 31.70 2.33 -12.99
C VAL A 141 31.62 2.57 -11.47
N ASN A 142 31.57 3.82 -11.04
CA ASN A 142 31.34 4.18 -9.64
C ASN A 142 29.94 4.76 -9.45
N LEU A 143 29.34 4.55 -8.29
CA LEU A 143 28.18 5.28 -7.80
C LEU A 143 28.65 6.21 -6.68
N GLU A 144 28.36 7.50 -6.76
CA GLU A 144 28.86 8.48 -5.78
C GLU A 144 28.09 8.46 -4.47
N VAL A 145 26.76 8.31 -4.57
CA VAL A 145 25.84 8.27 -3.42
C VAL A 145 24.74 7.24 -3.69
N PRO A 146 24.62 6.16 -2.89
CA PRO A 146 25.62 5.69 -1.92
C PRO A 146 26.98 5.37 -2.59
N LYS A 147 28.08 5.54 -1.87
CA LYS A 147 29.42 5.35 -2.45
C LYS A 147 29.71 3.87 -2.69
N ILE A 148 29.72 3.46 -3.97
CA ILE A 148 30.12 2.13 -4.42
C ILE A 148 31.14 2.31 -5.52
N THR A 149 32.31 1.69 -5.37
CA THR A 149 33.39 1.81 -6.35
C THR A 149 33.54 0.54 -7.17
N ASN A 150 33.97 0.67 -8.41
CA ASN A 150 34.34 -0.45 -9.28
C ASN A 150 33.19 -1.46 -9.49
N ILE A 151 32.00 -0.96 -9.79
CA ILE A 151 30.84 -1.77 -10.18
C ILE A 151 31.17 -2.50 -11.47
N LYS A 152 30.99 -3.83 -11.44
CA LYS A 152 31.19 -4.75 -12.56
C LYS A 152 30.01 -5.71 -12.66
N GLY A 153 29.60 -6.04 -13.89
CA GLY A 153 28.52 -6.98 -14.15
C GLY A 153 27.23 -6.28 -14.58
N ASN A 154 26.10 -6.98 -14.46
CA ASN A 154 24.79 -6.52 -14.90
C ASN A 154 23.91 -6.01 -13.76
N SER A 155 24.38 -6.02 -12.51
CA SER A 155 23.60 -5.58 -11.36
C SER A 155 24.49 -5.11 -10.23
N VAL A 156 23.89 -4.34 -9.31
CA VAL A 156 24.55 -3.88 -8.09
C VAL A 156 23.51 -3.71 -6.98
N GLU A 157 23.81 -4.21 -5.78
CA GLU A 157 23.03 -3.88 -4.58
C GLU A 157 23.41 -2.48 -4.10
N ILE A 158 22.40 -1.65 -3.83
CA ILE A 158 22.55 -0.32 -3.28
C ILE A 158 21.74 -0.20 -1.99
N SER A 159 22.20 0.64 -1.08
CA SER A 159 21.47 0.99 0.13
C SER A 159 21.39 2.50 0.29
N PHE A 160 20.20 3.03 0.56
CA PHE A 160 20.00 4.46 0.79
C PHE A 160 18.94 4.70 1.86
N GLU A 161 18.97 5.87 2.47
CA GLU A 161 18.02 6.24 3.53
C GLU A 161 16.74 6.84 2.95
N ILE A 162 15.60 6.40 3.45
CA ILE A 162 14.31 7.07 3.28
C ILE A 162 13.99 7.85 4.55
N ASN A 163 13.86 9.16 4.40
CA ASN A 163 13.45 10.04 5.49
C ASN A 163 11.94 9.92 5.74
N LYS A 164 11.56 9.63 6.99
CA LYS A 164 10.15 9.42 7.39
C LYS A 164 9.27 10.64 7.15
N ASP A 165 9.82 11.84 7.33
CA ASP A 165 9.10 13.10 7.20
C ASP A 165 8.91 13.47 5.72
N HIS A 166 9.60 12.78 4.81
CA HIS A 166 9.40 12.89 3.37
C HIS A 166 8.38 11.85 2.87
N PHE A 167 8.25 10.71 3.55
CA PHE A 167 7.39 9.61 3.15
C PHE A 167 5.99 9.69 3.76
N THR A 168 5.29 10.79 3.47
CA THR A 168 3.93 11.07 3.95
C THR A 168 2.91 11.02 2.82
N SER A 169 1.62 10.83 3.14
CA SER A 169 0.55 10.80 2.14
C SER A 169 0.52 12.06 1.29
N GLU A 170 0.72 13.23 1.89
CA GLU A 170 0.76 14.52 1.19
C GLU A 170 1.87 14.55 0.12
N LYS A 171 3.10 14.19 0.50
CA LYS A 171 4.26 14.22 -0.40
C LYS A 171 4.20 13.13 -1.48
N LEU A 172 3.66 11.95 -1.15
CA LEU A 172 3.47 10.86 -2.11
C LEU A 172 2.34 11.12 -3.12
N ASN A 173 1.36 11.98 -2.77
CA ASN A 173 0.32 12.46 -3.68
C ASN A 173 0.74 13.69 -4.49
N SER A 174 1.72 14.46 -4.00
CA SER A 174 2.16 15.66 -4.70
C SER A 174 3.05 15.34 -5.90
N ALA A 175 2.90 16.11 -6.97
CA ALA A 175 3.88 16.14 -8.06
C ALA A 175 5.20 16.82 -7.64
N ASN A 176 5.21 17.57 -6.53
CA ASN A 176 6.36 18.27 -5.97
C ASN A 176 6.14 18.67 -4.48
N PRO A 177 6.98 18.28 -3.50
CA PRO A 177 8.20 17.51 -3.64
C PRO A 177 7.93 16.01 -3.76
N VAL A 178 8.52 15.41 -4.79
CA VAL A 178 8.62 13.95 -4.91
C VAL A 178 9.71 13.47 -3.94
N VAL A 179 9.49 12.36 -3.25
CA VAL A 179 10.57 11.70 -2.51
C VAL A 179 11.57 11.18 -3.52
N LYS A 180 12.78 11.74 -3.53
CA LYS A 180 13.80 11.49 -4.55
C LYS A 180 15.08 10.94 -3.95
N GLN A 181 15.63 9.93 -4.62
CA GLN A 181 17.01 9.49 -4.45
C GLN A 181 17.75 9.74 -5.76
N VAL A 182 18.85 10.50 -5.71
CA VAL A 182 19.72 10.73 -6.86
C VAL A 182 20.80 9.65 -6.89
N LEU A 183 21.01 9.06 -8.06
CA LEU A 183 22.06 8.07 -8.33
C LEU A 183 23.00 8.67 -9.38
N LYS A 184 24.19 9.09 -8.95
CA LYS A 184 25.21 9.68 -9.82
C LYS A 184 26.31 8.67 -10.12
N PHE A 185 26.34 8.19 -11.35
CA PHE A 185 27.33 7.24 -11.84
C PHE A 185 28.47 7.97 -12.55
N SER A 186 29.70 7.62 -12.22
CA SER A 186 30.91 8.21 -12.79
C SER A 186 31.88 7.15 -13.30
N LYS A 187 32.65 7.50 -14.34
CA LYS A 187 33.74 6.68 -14.89
C LYS A 187 34.81 7.60 -15.47
N ALA A 188 36.09 7.32 -15.17
CA ALA A 188 37.19 8.13 -15.66
C ALA A 188 37.18 8.25 -17.19
N GLY A 189 37.29 9.48 -17.71
CA GLY A 189 37.21 9.77 -19.15
C GLY A 189 35.80 9.85 -19.74
N PHE A 190 34.75 9.73 -18.90
CA PHE A 190 33.35 9.85 -19.31
C PHE A 190 32.63 10.97 -18.54
N VAL A 191 31.58 11.51 -19.14
CA VAL A 191 30.63 12.40 -18.47
C VAL A 191 29.73 11.57 -17.55
N ASP A 192 29.47 12.09 -16.33
CA ASP A 192 28.62 11.43 -15.34
C ASP A 192 27.21 11.18 -15.87
N LYS A 193 26.62 10.05 -15.44
CA LYS A 193 25.25 9.66 -15.73
C LYS A 193 24.42 9.75 -14.45
N ILE A 194 23.38 10.56 -14.47
CA ILE A 194 22.51 10.79 -13.30
C ILE A 194 21.15 10.14 -13.53
N TYR A 195 20.70 9.34 -12.57
CA TYR A 195 19.34 8.84 -12.46
C TYR A 195 18.66 9.43 -11.23
N THR A 196 17.34 9.61 -11.30
CA THR A 196 16.51 9.99 -10.15
C THR A 196 15.47 8.91 -9.90
N VAL A 197 15.51 8.30 -8.73
CA VAL A 197 14.48 7.39 -8.23
C VAL A 197 13.43 8.21 -7.50
N ASN A 198 12.18 8.11 -7.94
CA ASN A 198 11.04 8.89 -7.48
C ASN A 198 10.04 7.94 -6.82
N PHE A 199 9.65 8.18 -5.57
CA PHE A 199 8.56 7.46 -4.93
C PHE A 199 7.28 8.28 -5.01
N LYS A 200 6.20 7.66 -5.49
CA LYS A 200 4.88 8.28 -5.58
C LYS A 200 3.78 7.23 -5.44
N PHE A 201 2.56 7.64 -5.13
CA PHE A 201 1.43 6.74 -5.31
C PHE A 201 1.16 6.46 -6.78
N SER A 202 0.63 5.25 -7.03
CA SER A 202 0.04 4.87 -8.28
C SER A 202 -1.20 5.69 -8.55
N ASP A 203 -1.40 6.04 -9.82
CA ASP A 203 -2.56 6.81 -10.27
C ASP A 203 -3.84 5.95 -10.27
N ASN A 204 -3.69 4.62 -10.25
CA ASN A 204 -4.80 3.67 -10.20
C ASN A 204 -5.31 3.51 -8.76
N LYS A 205 -6.53 4.00 -8.51
CA LYS A 205 -7.19 3.97 -7.21
C LYS A 205 -8.51 3.20 -7.32
N SER A 206 -8.60 2.05 -6.65
CA SER A 206 -9.84 1.26 -6.63
C SER A 206 -10.96 1.98 -5.90
N ALA A 207 -12.15 1.94 -6.50
CA ALA A 207 -13.40 2.38 -5.88
C ALA A 207 -14.12 1.24 -5.15
N ASP A 208 -13.57 0.02 -5.19
CA ASP A 208 -14.20 -1.14 -4.58
C ASP A 208 -14.12 -1.08 -3.05
N CYS A 209 -15.28 -1.24 -2.43
CA CYS A 209 -15.52 -1.23 -0.99
C CYS A 209 -16.67 -2.16 -0.61
N THR A 210 -17.08 -3.06 -1.51
CA THR A 210 -18.15 -4.01 -1.23
C THR A 210 -17.56 -5.25 -0.58
N ILE A 211 -18.00 -5.55 0.64
CA ILE A 211 -17.71 -6.85 1.27
C ILE A 211 -18.48 -7.91 0.49
N GLY A 212 -17.78 -8.92 -0.04
CA GLY A 212 -18.42 -10.04 -0.74
C GLY A 212 -19.33 -10.85 0.19
N GLU A 213 -20.32 -11.53 -0.38
CA GLU A 213 -21.37 -12.22 0.38
C GLU A 213 -20.84 -13.25 1.37
N ASP A 214 -19.73 -13.92 1.05
CA ASP A 214 -19.08 -14.93 1.87
C ASP A 214 -17.89 -14.38 2.67
N LYS A 215 -17.62 -13.07 2.63
CA LYS A 215 -16.38 -12.45 3.09
C LYS A 215 -16.42 -11.91 4.52
N PHE A 216 -17.60 -11.81 5.11
CA PHE A 216 -17.75 -11.42 6.52
C PHE A 216 -17.62 -12.63 7.43
N LYS A 217 -16.44 -12.84 8.03
CA LYS A 217 -16.05 -14.11 8.66
C LYS A 217 -15.48 -13.94 10.07
N PHE A 218 -15.64 -15.00 10.85
CA PHE A 218 -15.13 -15.15 12.22
C PHE A 218 -14.38 -16.47 12.35
N THR A 219 -13.22 -16.46 13.02
CA THR A 219 -12.48 -17.66 13.39
C THR A 219 -12.91 -18.10 14.79
N VAL A 220 -13.37 -19.34 14.90
CA VAL A 220 -13.83 -19.91 16.18
C VAL A 220 -12.63 -20.18 17.09
N ALA A 221 -12.68 -19.67 18.31
CA ALA A 221 -11.68 -19.87 19.35
C ALA A 221 -12.17 -20.88 20.41
N ALA A 222 -11.27 -21.43 21.20
CA ALA A 222 -11.63 -22.33 22.30
C ALA A 222 -12.39 -21.60 23.43
N SER A 223 -12.04 -20.34 23.72
CA SER A 223 -12.62 -19.52 24.78
C SER A 223 -12.45 -18.03 24.49
N GLY A 224 -13.16 -17.16 25.22
CA GLY A 224 -13.05 -15.70 25.08
C GLY A 224 -13.77 -15.16 23.85
N ILE A 225 -13.08 -14.32 23.07
CA ILE A 225 -13.59 -13.77 21.81
C ILE A 225 -13.80 -14.91 20.81
N ASN A 226 -14.96 -14.93 20.15
CA ASN A 226 -15.35 -16.00 19.25
C ASN A 226 -15.28 -17.38 19.94
N ALA A 227 -15.63 -17.48 21.22
CA ALA A 227 -15.64 -18.78 21.91
C ALA A 227 -16.58 -19.79 21.21
N VAL A 228 -16.12 -21.03 21.07
CA VAL A 228 -16.86 -22.12 20.43
C VAL A 228 -18.27 -22.30 21.00
N ALA A 229 -18.45 -22.09 22.30
CA ALA A 229 -19.74 -22.20 22.98
C ALA A 229 -20.79 -21.17 22.52
N ASN A 230 -20.40 -20.15 21.76
CA ASN A 230 -21.29 -19.11 21.24
C ASN A 230 -21.84 -19.44 19.85
N PHE A 231 -21.17 -20.35 19.15
CA PHE A 231 -21.58 -20.81 17.83
C PHE A 231 -22.44 -22.08 17.97
N SER A 232 -23.07 -22.46 16.86
CA SER A 232 -23.90 -23.66 16.80
C SER A 232 -23.11 -24.95 17.10
N THR A 233 -23.85 -26.00 17.49
CA THR A 233 -23.31 -27.33 17.74
C THR A 233 -22.61 -27.88 16.49
N GLY A 234 -21.35 -28.29 16.63
CA GLY A 234 -20.54 -28.84 15.54
C GLY A 234 -19.47 -27.90 15.00
N LYS A 235 -19.45 -26.64 15.45
CA LYS A 235 -18.27 -25.77 15.27
C LYS A 235 -17.17 -26.18 16.24
N ALA A 236 -15.96 -26.27 15.73
CA ALA A 236 -14.74 -26.53 16.49
C ALA A 236 -13.79 -25.34 16.37
N THR A 237 -12.84 -25.25 17.29
CA THR A 237 -11.75 -24.25 17.23
C THR A 237 -11.04 -24.30 15.89
N GLY A 238 -10.78 -23.13 15.30
CA GLY A 238 -10.18 -22.96 13.98
C GLY A 238 -11.17 -23.03 12.82
N ASN A 239 -12.44 -23.39 13.04
CA ASN A 239 -13.45 -23.27 11.99
C ASN A 239 -13.74 -21.80 11.66
N ILE A 240 -14.15 -21.58 10.42
CA ILE A 240 -14.65 -20.30 9.94
C ILE A 240 -16.18 -20.30 9.99
N VAL A 241 -16.75 -19.24 10.56
CA VAL A 241 -18.18 -18.95 10.52
C VAL A 241 -18.39 -17.70 9.68
N ASN A 242 -19.20 -17.83 8.62
CA ASN A 242 -19.58 -16.70 7.78
C ASN A 242 -20.87 -16.09 8.32
N ALA A 243 -20.92 -14.77 8.45
CA ALA A 243 -22.20 -14.10 8.66
C ALA A 243 -23.04 -14.23 7.38
N HIS A 244 -24.36 -14.41 7.56
CA HIS A 244 -25.29 -14.48 6.46
C HIS A 244 -25.45 -13.11 5.81
N TYR A 245 -25.08 -13.01 4.53
CA TYR A 245 -25.36 -11.85 3.71
C TYR A 245 -26.85 -11.77 3.38
N VAL A 246 -27.48 -10.65 3.70
CA VAL A 246 -28.88 -10.39 3.34
C VAL A 246 -28.93 -9.83 1.93
N THR A 247 -29.36 -10.65 0.97
CA THR A 247 -29.58 -10.21 -0.40
C THR A 247 -30.61 -9.06 -0.43
N PRO A 248 -30.28 -7.89 -1.00
CA PRO A 248 -31.24 -6.81 -1.17
C PRO A 248 -32.45 -7.28 -1.99
N THR A 249 -33.66 -7.05 -1.48
CA THR A 249 -34.91 -7.43 -2.17
C THR A 249 -35.31 -6.46 -3.28
N VAL A 250 -34.70 -5.29 -3.31
CA VAL A 250 -34.91 -4.21 -4.29
C VAL A 250 -33.58 -3.51 -4.55
N ASN A 251 -33.44 -2.90 -5.73
CA ASN A 251 -32.27 -2.09 -6.12
C ASN A 251 -32.23 -0.73 -5.38
N THR A 252 -32.34 -0.77 -4.05
CA THR A 252 -32.21 0.44 -3.21
C THR A 252 -30.76 0.86 -3.13
N ALA A 253 -30.51 2.15 -3.34
CA ALA A 253 -29.17 2.70 -3.20
C ALA A 253 -28.65 2.53 -1.76
N ASN A 254 -27.40 2.06 -1.64
CA ASN A 254 -26.77 1.89 -0.34
C ASN A 254 -26.63 3.23 0.40
N SER A 255 -27.11 3.26 1.64
CA SER A 255 -27.17 4.44 2.50
C SER A 255 -27.16 4.01 3.97
N VAL A 256 -27.04 4.94 4.91
CA VAL A 256 -27.11 4.66 6.35
C VAL A 256 -28.40 3.90 6.72
N THR A 257 -29.53 4.24 6.08
CA THR A 257 -30.83 3.60 6.32
C THR A 257 -31.04 2.31 5.51
N ASN A 258 -30.24 2.10 4.47
CA ASN A 258 -30.25 0.89 3.64
C ASN A 258 -28.82 0.31 3.55
N PRO A 259 -28.24 -0.15 4.68
CA PRO A 259 -26.90 -0.70 4.68
C PRO A 259 -26.88 -2.09 4.05
N ILE A 260 -25.70 -2.53 3.61
CA ILE A 260 -25.45 -3.95 3.33
C ILE A 260 -25.49 -4.67 4.67
N GLU A 261 -26.41 -5.63 4.83
CA GLU A 261 -26.63 -6.31 6.09
C GLU A 261 -26.01 -7.72 6.10
N PHE A 262 -25.27 -7.99 7.17
CA PHE A 262 -24.75 -9.29 7.55
C PHE A 262 -25.42 -9.72 8.86
N LYS A 263 -25.71 -11.01 9.00
CA LYS A 263 -26.40 -11.54 10.19
C LYS A 263 -25.63 -12.72 10.80
N LEU A 264 -25.53 -12.73 12.11
CA LEU A 264 -25.25 -13.93 12.90
C LEU A 264 -26.59 -14.39 13.49
N ARG A 265 -27.16 -15.44 12.90
CA ARG A 265 -28.51 -15.92 13.23
C ARG A 265 -28.47 -17.03 14.27
N LYS A 266 -29.38 -16.97 15.24
CA LYS A 266 -29.59 -18.02 16.23
C LYS A 266 -30.49 -19.11 15.66
N GLY A 267 -30.22 -20.36 16.02
CA GLY A 267 -31.02 -21.51 15.59
C GLY A 267 -30.99 -21.79 14.08
N SER A 268 -30.11 -21.14 13.32
CA SER A 268 -29.99 -21.35 11.88
C SER A 268 -29.36 -22.70 11.56
N SER A 269 -29.88 -23.37 10.53
CA SER A 269 -29.29 -24.57 9.93
C SER A 269 -27.90 -24.32 9.33
N ASN A 270 -27.56 -23.05 9.05
CA ASN A 270 -26.24 -22.64 8.56
C ASN A 270 -25.21 -22.50 9.69
N ASN A 271 -25.58 -22.88 10.91
CA ASN A 271 -24.65 -23.10 12.00
C ASN A 271 -23.88 -21.83 12.44
N GLU A 272 -24.54 -20.66 12.36
CA GLU A 272 -23.99 -19.37 12.79
C GLU A 272 -23.93 -19.30 14.33
N LEU A 273 -25.03 -19.13 15.05
CA LEU A 273 -25.03 -19.05 16.52
C LEU A 273 -25.71 -20.24 17.19
N LYS A 274 -25.47 -20.40 18.50
CA LYS A 274 -26.21 -21.35 19.35
C LYS A 274 -27.72 -21.04 19.34
N THR A 275 -28.55 -22.07 19.53
CA THR A 275 -30.02 -21.98 19.40
C THR A 275 -30.65 -20.88 20.29
N GLY A 276 -30.15 -20.72 21.52
CA GLY A 276 -30.65 -19.71 22.46
C GLY A 276 -30.24 -18.27 22.14
N GLY A 277 -29.39 -18.05 21.13
CA GLY A 277 -28.69 -16.78 20.93
C GLY A 277 -27.57 -16.56 21.96
N VAL A 278 -26.89 -15.42 21.88
CA VAL A 278 -25.68 -15.07 22.64
C VAL A 278 -25.92 -13.86 23.53
N ALA A 279 -25.34 -13.86 24.73
CA ALA A 279 -25.53 -12.84 25.75
C ALA A 279 -24.52 -11.68 25.63
N GLU A 280 -24.67 -10.65 26.45
CA GLU A 280 -23.74 -9.49 26.50
C GLU A 280 -22.34 -9.80 27.04
N THR A 281 -22.11 -11.03 27.49
CA THR A 281 -20.81 -11.59 27.88
C THR A 281 -20.19 -12.45 26.78
N ASP A 282 -20.91 -12.67 25.68
CA ASP A 282 -20.46 -13.46 24.54
C ASP A 282 -19.86 -12.50 23.50
N TYR A 283 -18.52 -12.47 23.42
CA TYR A 283 -17.76 -11.48 22.65
C TYR A 283 -17.32 -12.00 21.28
N PHE A 284 -17.25 -11.10 20.29
CA PHE A 284 -16.88 -11.41 18.92
C PHE A 284 -15.83 -10.44 18.35
N LYS A 285 -15.11 -10.92 17.33
CA LYS A 285 -14.32 -10.13 16.36
C LYS A 285 -14.38 -10.81 15.00
N ALA A 286 -14.65 -10.03 13.94
CA ALA A 286 -14.57 -10.48 12.56
C ALA A 286 -13.10 -10.55 12.09
N ASP A 287 -12.31 -11.38 12.77
CA ASP A 287 -10.86 -11.53 12.59
C ASP A 287 -10.47 -12.20 11.26
N ALA A 288 -11.41 -12.89 10.62
CA ALA A 288 -11.27 -13.45 9.29
C ALA A 288 -11.99 -12.61 8.20
N LEU A 289 -12.51 -11.42 8.53
CA LEU A 289 -13.16 -10.54 7.57
C LEU A 289 -12.21 -10.21 6.41
N GLU A 290 -12.69 -10.43 5.19
CA GLU A 290 -11.99 -10.04 3.97
C GLU A 290 -12.59 -8.75 3.41
N LEU A 291 -11.78 -7.70 3.28
CA LEU A 291 -12.16 -6.48 2.56
C LEU A 291 -11.48 -6.45 1.18
N PRO A 292 -12.05 -5.71 0.21
CA PRO A 292 -11.34 -5.41 -1.03
C PRO A 292 -9.94 -4.82 -0.75
N ASP A 293 -9.00 -5.11 -1.63
CA ASP A 293 -7.62 -4.63 -1.52
C ASP A 293 -7.57 -3.10 -1.33
N GLY A 294 -6.95 -2.65 -0.23
CA GLY A 294 -6.83 -1.24 0.14
C GLY A 294 -8.05 -0.63 0.84
N ALA A 295 -9.17 -1.34 0.94
CA ALA A 295 -10.34 -0.88 1.69
C ALA A 295 -10.13 -1.02 3.20
N PHE A 296 -10.80 -0.16 3.97
CA PHE A 296 -10.72 -0.13 5.43
C PHE A 296 -12.04 0.29 6.06
N ILE A 297 -12.20 0.01 7.36
CA ILE A 297 -13.41 0.35 8.10
C ILE A 297 -13.22 1.64 8.88
N VAL A 298 -14.22 2.51 8.80
CA VAL A 298 -14.38 3.68 9.67
C VAL A 298 -15.69 3.58 10.45
N LEU A 299 -15.71 4.21 11.62
CA LEU A 299 -16.89 4.32 12.48
C LEU A 299 -17.50 5.70 12.30
N GLU A 300 -18.73 5.74 11.78
CA GLU A 300 -19.54 6.95 11.67
C GLU A 300 -20.53 7.00 12.86
N ASN A 301 -21.06 8.18 13.25
CA ASN A 301 -22.01 8.34 14.38
C ASN A 301 -21.56 7.80 15.78
N ASP A 302 -22.41 7.95 16.81
CA ASP A 302 -22.04 7.84 18.24
C ASP A 302 -22.02 6.42 18.84
N THR A 303 -22.41 5.38 18.08
CA THR A 303 -22.60 4.01 18.63
C THR A 303 -22.09 2.88 17.73
N ASP A 304 -21.05 3.13 16.94
CA ASP A 304 -20.54 2.13 16.00
C ASP A 304 -19.33 1.38 16.58
N VAL A 305 -19.31 0.05 16.40
CA VAL A 305 -18.22 -0.85 16.82
C VAL A 305 -17.45 -1.30 15.59
N ASN A 306 -16.14 -1.18 15.60
CA ASN A 306 -15.32 -1.72 14.51
C ASN A 306 -15.35 -3.25 14.61
N PRO A 307 -15.87 -3.96 13.60
CA PRO A 307 -16.06 -5.41 13.71
C PRO A 307 -14.74 -6.18 13.76
N ILE A 308 -13.65 -5.63 13.22
CA ILE A 308 -12.31 -6.25 13.23
C ILE A 308 -11.68 -6.10 14.62
N THR A 309 -11.65 -4.88 15.16
CA THR A 309 -11.01 -4.64 16.46
C THR A 309 -11.92 -4.99 17.63
N GLY A 310 -13.23 -5.02 17.40
CA GLY A 310 -14.28 -5.20 18.39
C GLY A 310 -14.50 -3.97 19.28
N MET A 311 -13.90 -2.81 18.97
CA MET A 311 -13.92 -1.64 19.87
C MET A 311 -14.88 -0.54 19.39
N LYS A 312 -15.55 0.13 20.33
CA LYS A 312 -16.30 1.37 20.07
C LYS A 312 -15.39 2.55 19.77
N LYS A 313 -15.95 3.57 19.12
CA LYS A 313 -15.30 4.86 18.88
C LYS A 313 -15.04 5.68 20.15
N THR A 314 -15.96 5.67 21.12
CA THR A 314 -15.90 6.49 22.35
C THR A 314 -15.97 5.62 23.61
N GLY A 315 -15.22 5.98 24.66
CA GLY A 315 -15.28 5.34 25.98
C GLY A 315 -14.60 3.96 26.10
N SER A 316 -13.90 3.51 25.06
CA SER A 316 -13.28 2.18 24.98
C SER A 316 -12.12 2.00 25.97
N SER A 317 -12.35 1.27 27.06
CA SER A 317 -11.29 0.63 27.83
C SER A 317 -11.25 -0.85 27.43
N ALA A 318 -10.25 -1.25 26.65
CA ALA A 318 -10.09 -2.66 26.31
C ALA A 318 -9.66 -3.44 27.55
N THR A 319 -10.59 -4.15 28.18
CA THR A 319 -10.21 -5.22 29.10
C THR A 319 -9.68 -6.38 28.27
N THR A 320 -8.49 -6.90 28.61
CA THR A 320 -7.86 -8.01 27.87
C THR A 320 -8.84 -9.16 27.70
N GLY A 321 -9.09 -9.57 26.44
CA GLY A 321 -9.99 -10.67 26.11
C GLY A 321 -11.47 -10.30 25.95
N GLN A 322 -11.84 -9.02 25.97
CA GLN A 322 -13.23 -8.56 25.76
C GLN A 322 -13.37 -7.57 24.59
N THR A 323 -14.59 -7.42 24.07
CA THR A 323 -14.96 -6.48 22.99
C THR A 323 -16.34 -5.87 23.22
N ASP A 324 -16.66 -4.81 22.48
CA ASP A 324 -18.00 -4.23 22.40
C ASP A 324 -18.90 -4.91 21.36
N LEU A 325 -18.33 -5.75 20.50
CA LEU A 325 -19.08 -6.57 19.54
C LEU A 325 -19.56 -7.84 20.25
N LYS A 326 -20.82 -7.85 20.71
CA LYS A 326 -21.34 -8.85 21.64
C LYS A 326 -22.85 -9.04 21.50
N GLY A 327 -23.40 -10.02 22.21
CA GLY A 327 -24.86 -10.17 22.31
C GLY A 327 -25.53 -9.11 23.18
N THR A 328 -26.83 -9.28 23.42
CA THR A 328 -27.63 -8.40 24.30
C THR A 328 -27.83 -9.01 25.68
N SER A 329 -28.19 -8.18 26.66
CA SER A 329 -28.70 -8.66 27.94
C SER A 329 -29.93 -9.54 27.72
N GLY A 330 -29.93 -10.75 28.27
CA GLY A 330 -31.03 -11.72 28.09
C GLY A 330 -30.87 -12.68 26.91
N GLY A 331 -29.81 -12.56 26.09
CA GLY A 331 -29.35 -13.61 25.16
C GLY A 331 -30.19 -13.84 23.91
N SER A 332 -31.42 -13.34 23.84
CA SER A 332 -32.36 -13.65 22.75
C SER A 332 -32.68 -12.49 21.81
N THR A 333 -32.35 -11.25 22.18
CA THR A 333 -32.74 -10.04 21.45
C THR A 333 -31.67 -9.66 20.44
N ALA A 334 -32.10 -9.28 19.24
CA ALA A 334 -31.21 -8.83 18.18
C ALA A 334 -30.51 -7.51 18.55
N VAL A 335 -29.23 -7.38 18.17
CA VAL A 335 -28.46 -6.14 18.27
C VAL A 335 -27.75 -5.86 16.97
N SER A 336 -27.72 -4.60 16.56
CA SER A 336 -27.11 -4.14 15.31
C SER A 336 -25.88 -3.28 15.57
N TYR A 337 -24.86 -3.49 14.76
CA TYR A 337 -23.63 -2.73 14.75
C TYR A 337 -23.42 -2.17 13.35
N ASN A 338 -23.47 -0.85 13.22
CA ASN A 338 -23.21 -0.19 11.94
C ASN A 338 -21.72 0.15 11.83
N PHE A 339 -21.24 0.21 10.60
CA PHE A 339 -19.90 0.64 10.25
C PHE A 339 -19.86 0.99 8.77
N THR A 340 -18.83 1.72 8.36
CA THR A 340 -18.64 2.11 6.96
C THR A 340 -17.36 1.51 6.42
N VAL A 341 -17.43 0.92 5.23
CA VAL A 341 -16.26 0.49 4.47
C VAL A 341 -15.91 1.59 3.48
N ILE A 342 -14.68 2.08 3.55
CA ILE A 342 -14.12 3.07 2.63
C ILE A 342 -13.20 2.34 1.66
N ALA A 343 -13.33 2.63 0.37
CA ALA A 343 -12.49 2.07 -0.67
C ALA A 343 -11.05 2.60 -0.59
N GLN A 344 -10.15 1.95 -1.33
CA GLN A 344 -8.77 2.41 -1.50
C GLN A 344 -8.69 3.90 -1.86
N ASN A 345 -9.56 4.38 -2.76
CA ASN A 345 -9.59 5.77 -3.23
C ASN A 345 -9.98 6.82 -2.16
N GLY A 346 -10.52 6.40 -1.01
CA GLY A 346 -10.93 7.29 0.09
C GLY A 346 -12.25 8.04 -0.08
N THR A 347 -12.90 7.94 -1.24
CA THR A 347 -14.14 8.67 -1.54
C THR A 347 -15.33 7.75 -1.72
N SER A 348 -15.12 6.57 -2.29
CA SER A 348 -16.15 5.55 -2.42
C SER A 348 -16.37 4.86 -1.08
N LYS A 349 -17.64 4.74 -0.69
CA LYS A 349 -18.00 4.12 0.59
C LYS A 349 -19.25 3.25 0.49
N LYS A 350 -19.32 2.25 1.38
CA LYS A 350 -20.51 1.44 1.63
C LYS A 350 -20.85 1.46 3.11
N TYR A 351 -22.12 1.67 3.40
CA TYR A 351 -22.68 1.50 4.74
C TYR A 351 -23.00 0.03 4.94
N CYS A 352 -22.54 -0.51 6.05
CA CYS A 352 -22.70 -1.91 6.41
C CYS A 352 -23.28 -2.03 7.82
N LYS A 353 -23.95 -3.15 8.07
CA LYS A 353 -24.54 -3.47 9.35
C LYS A 353 -24.33 -4.95 9.66
N LEU A 354 -23.87 -5.25 10.86
CA LEU A 354 -23.85 -6.61 11.40
C LEU A 354 -24.93 -6.72 12.46
N THR A 355 -25.85 -7.68 12.30
CA THR A 355 -26.90 -7.98 13.29
C THR A 355 -26.62 -9.33 13.96
N ILE A 356 -26.54 -9.34 15.29
CA ILE A 356 -26.36 -10.54 16.11
C ILE A 356 -27.72 -10.95 16.71
N ASN A 357 -27.95 -12.25 16.94
CA ASN A 357 -29.19 -12.83 17.50
C ASN A 357 -30.45 -12.66 16.65
N THR A 358 -30.32 -12.44 15.34
CA THR A 358 -31.48 -12.51 14.44
C THR A 358 -31.99 -13.95 14.34
N ASP A 359 -33.29 -14.16 14.19
CA ASP A 359 -33.84 -15.48 13.88
C ASP A 359 -33.40 -15.96 12.48
N SER A 360 -33.36 -17.28 12.29
CA SER A 360 -32.89 -17.95 11.07
C SER A 360 -33.64 -17.55 9.81
#